data_AF-A0A0L0D8I6-F1
#
_entry.id   AF-A0A0L0D8I6-F1
#
_cell.length_a   1.000
_cell.length_b   1.000
_cell.length_c   1.000
_cell.angle_alpha   90.00
_cell.angle_beta   90.00
_cell.angle_gamma   90.00
#
_symmetry.space_group_name_H-M   'P 1'
#
loop_
_entity.id
_entity.type
_entity.pdbx_description
1 polymer ?
#
loop_
_entity_poly.entity_id
_entity_poly.type
_entity_poly.pdbx_seq_one_letter_code
_entity_poly.pdbx_strand_id
1 'polypeptide(L)'
;MFRVVSRTGGSAVVRGLSSAAGCLGSGTGSAASDMDKLEFLLNDDGDALDVLSQRKKDHIDICLNKDVEPAECSLDNYRLPYKALPEIDMNAVSTETKLFDWDIAMPFIVSSMTGGEEHGRTINTNVAKACNKMGVPFGLGSMRIINRYPQMVESFDVKEHAPDVPMFANIGIVQLNYGFGADEIANIIDSVGADGLFIHVNPLQEAVQPEGDVNFAGLLSKLEELLPKISVPVIVKEVGHGMDPESAEALAQIGVKVIDVAGVGGSSWSWIEGYRQPNYDPETNLGYITRDMGLPTDQSIISCRDIEGLQLIAGGGIRNGIQIAKALTLGASYATAAKPFLDASLESADAVEALLRRMQKELQVAMFSTGSATIDELKTVNAIRL
;
A
#
# COMPACT_ATOMS: atom_id res chain seq x y z
N MET A 1 69.31 21.76 -17.67
CA MET A 1 70.15 22.98 -17.68
C MET A 1 69.45 24.01 -16.79
N PHE A 2 69.71 23.94 -15.47
CA PHE A 2 70.30 25.00 -14.61
C PHE A 2 69.54 26.35 -14.68
N ARG A 3 69.07 26.98 -13.59
CA ARG A 3 69.60 27.19 -12.22
C ARG A 3 68.43 27.77 -11.37
N VAL A 4 67.99 27.19 -10.25
CA VAL A 4 68.45 27.41 -8.85
C VAL A 4 68.87 28.86 -8.54
N VAL A 5 68.23 29.50 -7.55
CA VAL A 5 68.84 30.01 -6.30
C VAL A 5 67.73 30.30 -5.25
N SER A 6 67.99 29.79 -4.06
CA SER A 6 67.26 29.88 -2.79
C SER A 6 67.66 31.10 -1.96
N ARG A 7 66.88 31.39 -0.90
CA ARG A 7 67.30 31.73 0.49
C ARG A 7 66.04 32.12 1.30
N THR A 8 65.51 31.26 2.16
CA THR A 8 65.83 31.01 3.58
C THR A 8 65.55 32.18 4.54
N GLY A 9 64.69 31.90 5.53
CA GLY A 9 65.01 32.20 6.93
C GLY A 9 63.93 32.92 7.75
N GLY A 10 63.49 32.30 8.85
CA GLY A 10 63.23 33.04 10.09
C GLY A 10 61.86 32.84 10.75
N SER A 11 61.81 31.90 11.69
CA SER A 11 60.75 31.64 12.67
C SER A 11 60.61 32.76 13.73
N ALA A 12 59.40 33.03 14.20
CA ALA A 12 59.14 33.30 15.63
C ALA A 12 57.64 33.13 15.96
N VAL A 13 57.37 32.24 16.91
CA VAL A 13 56.11 32.04 17.61
C VAL A 13 56.16 32.85 18.90
N VAL A 14 55.14 33.67 19.21
CA VAL A 14 54.80 34.06 20.59
C VAL A 14 53.28 34.16 20.75
N ARG A 15 52.77 33.43 21.74
CA ARG A 15 51.40 33.43 22.27
C ARG A 15 51.11 34.70 23.06
N GLY A 16 49.85 35.14 23.14
CA GLY A 16 49.45 36.06 24.20
C GLY A 16 48.05 36.65 24.10
N LEU A 17 47.10 35.99 24.78
CA LEU A 17 46.12 36.57 25.71
C LEU A 17 45.04 37.56 25.22
N SER A 18 43.80 37.08 25.34
CA SER A 18 42.62 37.67 25.99
C SER A 18 42.49 39.21 26.05
N SER A 19 41.35 39.72 25.62
CA SER A 19 40.25 40.08 26.55
C SER A 19 39.12 40.78 25.80
N ALA A 20 37.92 40.62 26.37
CA ALA A 20 36.66 41.10 25.87
C ALA A 20 36.51 42.62 25.91
N ALA A 21 35.68 43.15 25.00
CA ALA A 21 34.45 43.89 25.28
C ALA A 21 34.20 45.01 24.26
N GLY A 22 32.95 45.09 23.79
CA GLY A 22 32.27 46.38 23.68
C GLY A 22 31.85 46.86 22.29
N CYS A 23 30.53 46.79 22.09
CA CYS A 23 29.68 47.84 21.51
C CYS A 23 29.52 47.98 19.98
N LEU A 24 28.30 47.63 19.56
CA LEU A 24 27.32 48.47 18.84
C LEU A 24 27.76 49.20 17.55
N GLY A 25 27.15 48.77 16.43
CA GLY A 25 26.97 49.56 15.20
C GLY A 25 26.03 48.81 14.26
N SER A 26 24.73 49.13 14.30
CA SER A 26 24.01 49.87 13.24
C SER A 26 23.78 49.05 11.96
N GLY A 27 22.51 48.68 11.73
CA GLY A 27 22.09 47.93 10.57
C GLY A 27 22.14 48.69 9.26
N THR A 28 22.13 47.91 8.18
CA THR A 28 21.36 48.19 6.95
C THR A 28 20.91 46.84 6.41
N GLY A 29 19.61 46.67 6.25
CA GLY A 29 19.04 45.46 5.68
C GLY A 29 19.38 45.35 4.19
N SER A 30 19.72 44.14 3.76
CA SER A 30 19.54 43.71 2.39
C SER A 30 18.20 43.00 2.34
N ALA A 31 17.15 43.72 1.93
CA ALA A 31 15.85 43.13 1.59
C ALA A 31 15.91 42.29 0.29
N ALA A 32 17.08 42.25 -0.38
CA ALA A 32 17.32 41.44 -1.56
C ALA A 32 17.64 39.96 -1.23
N SER A 33 18.24 39.68 -0.07
CA SER A 33 18.66 38.31 0.29
C SER A 33 17.57 37.41 0.86
N ASP A 34 16.43 37.99 1.26
CA ASP A 34 15.26 37.23 1.74
C ASP A 34 14.22 36.98 0.63
N MET A 35 14.21 37.80 -0.43
CA MET A 35 13.42 37.53 -1.64
C MET A 35 14.04 36.42 -2.49
N ASP A 36 15.37 36.35 -2.60
CA ASP A 36 16.07 35.25 -3.28
C ASP A 36 15.90 33.89 -2.55
N LYS A 37 15.70 33.91 -1.22
CA LYS A 37 15.37 32.70 -0.44
C LYS A 37 13.90 32.31 -0.54
N LEU A 38 13.00 33.27 -0.76
CA LEU A 38 11.58 32.98 -1.03
C LEU A 38 11.39 32.48 -2.48
N GLU A 39 12.14 32.98 -3.46
CA GLU A 39 12.10 32.49 -4.84
C GLU A 39 12.74 31.10 -5.00
N PHE A 40 13.73 30.74 -4.16
CA PHE A 40 14.28 29.37 -4.15
C PHE A 40 13.29 28.35 -3.54
N LEU A 41 12.43 28.76 -2.61
CA LEU A 41 11.39 27.91 -2.02
C LEU A 41 10.14 27.77 -2.92
N LEU A 42 9.97 28.62 -3.93
CA LEU A 42 8.82 28.59 -4.85
C LEU A 42 9.11 27.85 -6.17
N ASN A 43 10.37 27.52 -6.46
CA ASN A 43 10.77 26.72 -7.63
C ASN A 43 10.93 25.22 -7.32
N ASP A 44 10.89 24.81 -6.05
CA ASP A 44 11.04 23.42 -5.61
C ASP A 44 9.75 22.59 -5.74
N ASP A 45 8.59 23.25 -5.68
CA ASP A 45 7.27 22.57 -5.71
C ASP A 45 6.94 21.99 -7.11
N GLY A 46 7.43 22.61 -8.18
CA GLY A 46 7.28 22.09 -9.54
C GLY A 46 8.07 20.80 -9.76
N ASP A 47 9.33 20.79 -9.33
CA ASP A 47 10.23 19.63 -9.47
C ASP A 47 9.78 18.47 -8.56
N ALA A 48 9.32 18.77 -7.35
CA ALA A 48 8.77 17.77 -6.44
C ALA A 48 7.45 17.14 -6.94
N LEU A 49 6.58 17.91 -7.61
CA LEU A 49 5.38 17.37 -8.25
C LEU A 49 5.73 16.47 -9.44
N ASP A 50 6.68 16.89 -10.27
CA ASP A 50 7.13 16.13 -11.44
C ASP A 50 7.79 14.82 -11.03
N VAL A 51 8.67 14.81 -10.03
CA VAL A 51 9.28 13.59 -9.47
C VAL A 51 8.22 12.63 -8.93
N LEU A 52 7.23 13.15 -8.19
CA LEU A 52 6.18 12.33 -7.58
C LEU A 52 5.22 11.74 -8.61
N SER A 53 4.88 12.52 -9.65
CA SER A 53 4.06 12.11 -10.79
C SER A 53 4.80 11.05 -11.61
N GLN A 54 6.08 11.30 -11.92
CA GLN A 54 6.93 10.37 -12.65
C GLN A 54 7.07 9.04 -11.90
N ARG A 55 7.26 9.07 -10.57
CA ARG A 55 7.30 7.85 -9.75
C ARG A 55 6.01 7.02 -9.87
N LYS A 56 4.84 7.67 -9.82
CA LYS A 56 3.55 6.97 -9.93
C LYS A 56 3.38 6.32 -11.31
N LYS A 57 3.82 7.03 -12.35
CA LYS A 57 3.87 6.50 -13.72
C LYS A 57 4.83 5.31 -13.83
N ASP A 58 6.04 5.42 -13.27
CA ASP A 58 7.01 4.33 -13.25
C ASP A 58 6.43 3.07 -12.58
N HIS A 59 5.72 3.22 -11.46
CA HIS A 59 5.10 2.08 -10.77
C HIS A 59 4.09 1.35 -11.64
N ILE A 60 3.23 2.10 -12.36
CA ILE A 60 2.28 1.50 -13.30
C ILE A 60 3.04 0.83 -14.45
N ASP A 61 3.94 1.55 -15.11
CA ASP A 61 4.68 1.04 -16.27
C ASP A 61 5.48 -0.22 -15.94
N ILE A 62 6.12 -0.26 -14.76
CA ILE A 62 6.85 -1.44 -14.26
C ILE A 62 5.87 -2.58 -14.00
N CYS A 63 4.77 -2.33 -13.30
CA CYS A 63 3.76 -3.36 -13.04
C CYS A 63 3.12 -3.90 -14.32
N LEU A 64 3.01 -3.11 -15.38
CA LEU A 64 2.45 -3.55 -16.67
C LEU A 64 3.46 -4.35 -17.49
N ASN A 65 4.73 -3.94 -17.49
CA ASN A 65 5.69 -4.36 -18.50
C ASN A 65 6.85 -5.20 -17.98
N LYS A 66 6.95 -5.42 -16.66
CA LYS A 66 8.03 -6.20 -16.02
C LYS A 66 7.47 -7.35 -15.20
N ASP A 67 8.34 -8.33 -14.97
CA ASP A 67 8.07 -9.39 -14.00
C ASP A 67 8.38 -8.89 -12.58
N VAL A 68 7.32 -8.53 -11.87
CA VAL A 68 7.37 -7.98 -10.50
C VAL A 68 6.99 -9.01 -9.45
N GLU A 69 6.83 -10.28 -9.82
CA GLU A 69 6.35 -11.35 -8.96
C GLU A 69 7.46 -12.38 -8.70
N PRO A 70 8.35 -12.14 -7.72
CA PRO A 70 9.57 -12.93 -7.57
C PRO A 70 9.32 -14.35 -7.01
N ALA A 71 8.11 -14.64 -6.55
CA ALA A 71 7.73 -15.90 -5.95
C ALA A 71 6.31 -16.30 -6.39
N GLU A 72 6.07 -17.60 -6.48
CA GLU A 72 4.73 -18.15 -6.73
C GLU A 72 3.80 -17.89 -5.54
N CYS A 73 2.48 -17.87 -5.79
CA CYS A 73 1.49 -17.73 -4.74
C CYS A 73 1.53 -18.96 -3.82
N SER A 74 1.85 -18.75 -2.54
CA SER A 74 2.01 -19.86 -1.60
C SER A 74 0.72 -20.63 -1.30
N LEU A 75 -0.45 -20.06 -1.63
CA LEU A 75 -1.75 -20.75 -1.58
C LEU A 75 -1.84 -21.90 -2.61
N ASP A 76 -0.98 -21.93 -3.63
CA ASP A 76 -0.98 -23.01 -4.61
C ASP A 76 -0.45 -24.35 -4.06
N ASN A 77 0.23 -24.28 -2.90
CA ASN A 77 0.62 -25.44 -2.08
C ASN A 77 -0.54 -26.09 -1.31
N TYR A 78 -1.77 -25.59 -1.49
CA TYR A 78 -2.96 -26.14 -0.83
C TYR A 78 -3.97 -26.66 -1.85
N ARG A 79 -4.75 -27.67 -1.42
CA ARG A 79 -5.90 -28.21 -2.13
C ARG A 79 -7.13 -28.13 -1.26
N LEU A 80 -8.23 -27.71 -1.86
CA LEU A 80 -9.55 -27.84 -1.22
C LEU A 80 -9.97 -29.32 -1.26
N PRO A 81 -10.49 -29.88 -0.16
CA PRO A 81 -10.95 -31.26 -0.14
C PRO A 81 -12.20 -31.39 -1.03
N TYR A 82 -12.09 -32.15 -2.12
CA TYR A 82 -13.21 -32.39 -3.02
C TYR A 82 -14.26 -33.29 -2.37
N LYS A 83 -15.53 -32.86 -2.40
CA LYS A 83 -16.68 -33.61 -1.93
C LYS A 83 -17.48 -34.13 -3.12
N ALA A 84 -17.35 -35.43 -3.41
CA ALA A 84 -18.02 -36.07 -4.55
C ALA A 84 -19.55 -36.06 -4.49
N LEU A 85 -20.12 -35.98 -3.28
CA LEU A 85 -21.54 -35.88 -3.02
C LEU A 85 -21.78 -34.64 -2.14
N PRO A 86 -21.84 -33.42 -2.72
CA PRO A 86 -21.92 -32.20 -1.93
C PRO A 86 -23.28 -32.00 -1.25
N GLU A 87 -24.34 -32.65 -1.77
CA GLU A 87 -25.73 -32.62 -1.26
C GLU A 87 -26.35 -31.21 -1.12
N ILE A 88 -25.88 -30.26 -1.93
CA ILE A 88 -26.39 -28.89 -2.03
C ILE A 88 -26.68 -28.52 -3.48
N ASP A 89 -27.50 -27.49 -3.71
CA ASP A 89 -27.72 -26.89 -5.04
C ASP A 89 -26.71 -25.76 -5.27
N MET A 90 -25.95 -25.84 -6.36
CA MET A 90 -24.98 -24.81 -6.74
C MET A 90 -25.64 -23.43 -6.91
N ASN A 91 -26.90 -23.37 -7.38
CA ASN A 91 -27.61 -22.10 -7.56
C ASN A 91 -28.02 -21.45 -6.23
N ALA A 92 -28.06 -22.22 -5.14
CA ALA A 92 -28.37 -21.74 -3.80
C ALA A 92 -27.10 -21.36 -3.01
N VAL A 93 -25.90 -21.62 -3.55
CA VAL A 93 -24.64 -21.22 -2.91
C VAL A 93 -24.50 -19.70 -2.96
N SER A 94 -24.43 -19.09 -1.78
CA SER A 94 -24.24 -17.64 -1.63
C SER A 94 -22.80 -17.31 -1.27
N THR A 95 -22.18 -16.42 -2.03
CA THR A 95 -20.86 -15.85 -1.70
C THR A 95 -20.98 -14.61 -0.81
N GLU A 96 -22.19 -14.12 -0.53
CA GLU A 96 -22.41 -12.89 0.20
C GLU A 96 -21.88 -12.98 1.64
N THR A 97 -21.37 -11.86 2.13
CA THR A 97 -20.89 -11.73 3.51
C THR A 97 -20.96 -10.26 3.96
N LYS A 98 -20.47 -9.98 5.17
CA LYS A 98 -20.36 -8.62 5.69
C LYS A 98 -18.90 -8.20 5.84
N LEU A 99 -18.59 -6.95 5.54
CA LEU A 99 -17.35 -6.27 5.92
C LEU A 99 -17.73 -5.07 6.79
N PHE A 100 -17.34 -5.10 8.06
CA PHE A 100 -17.95 -4.23 9.08
C PHE A 100 -19.48 -4.32 9.01
N ASP A 101 -20.17 -3.20 8.78
CA ASP A 101 -21.63 -3.14 8.65
C ASP A 101 -22.12 -3.23 7.19
N TRP A 102 -21.22 -3.33 6.21
CA TRP A 102 -21.57 -3.37 4.78
C TRP A 102 -21.83 -4.79 4.30
N ASP A 103 -22.96 -4.99 3.62
CA ASP A 103 -23.23 -6.20 2.85
C ASP A 103 -22.42 -6.18 1.54
N ILE A 104 -21.64 -7.23 1.31
CA ILE A 104 -20.79 -7.37 0.13
C ILE A 104 -21.07 -8.68 -0.59
N ALA A 105 -20.98 -8.68 -1.92
CA ALA A 105 -21.38 -9.79 -2.75
C ALA A 105 -20.44 -11.01 -2.66
N MET A 106 -19.20 -10.79 -2.23
CA MET A 106 -18.18 -11.82 -2.01
C MET A 106 -17.15 -11.33 -1.00
N PRO A 107 -16.43 -12.22 -0.27
CA PRO A 107 -15.41 -11.85 0.72
C PRO A 107 -14.11 -11.35 0.04
N PHE A 108 -14.22 -10.28 -0.75
CA PHE A 108 -13.16 -9.78 -1.58
C PHE A 108 -13.19 -8.26 -1.67
N ILE A 109 -12.01 -7.66 -1.77
CA ILE A 109 -11.82 -6.22 -1.95
C ILE A 109 -10.85 -6.03 -3.12
N VAL A 110 -11.16 -5.17 -4.09
CA VAL A 110 -10.16 -4.74 -5.08
C VAL A 110 -9.16 -3.80 -4.39
N SER A 111 -7.88 -4.20 -4.36
CA SER A 111 -6.87 -3.48 -3.57
C SER A 111 -6.50 -2.13 -4.20
N SER A 112 -5.84 -1.30 -3.40
CA SER A 112 -5.24 -0.04 -3.84
C SER A 112 -4.21 -0.24 -4.95
N MET A 113 -4.38 0.49 -6.06
CA MET A 113 -3.43 0.45 -7.19
C MET A 113 -2.79 1.82 -7.44
N THR A 114 -3.60 2.83 -7.81
CA THR A 114 -3.05 4.11 -8.28
C THR A 114 -4.01 5.29 -8.08
N GLY A 115 -3.61 6.45 -8.59
CA GLY A 115 -4.23 7.76 -8.53
C GLY A 115 -3.12 8.80 -8.47
N GLY A 116 -3.31 9.98 -9.03
CA GLY A 116 -2.32 11.07 -9.05
C GLY A 116 -1.48 11.19 -10.32
N GLU A 117 -1.87 10.56 -11.43
CA GLU A 117 -1.27 10.73 -12.76
C GLU A 117 -2.33 10.52 -13.87
N GLU A 118 -1.97 10.69 -15.14
CA GLU A 118 -2.91 10.80 -16.28
C GLU A 118 -3.87 9.61 -16.41
N HIS A 119 -3.39 8.38 -16.20
CA HIS A 119 -4.24 7.18 -16.26
C HIS A 119 -4.94 6.88 -14.92
N GLY A 120 -4.52 7.52 -13.84
CA GLY A 120 -5.02 7.26 -12.49
C GLY A 120 -6.53 7.44 -12.35
N ARG A 121 -7.10 8.52 -12.91
CA ARG A 121 -8.55 8.75 -12.88
C ARG A 121 -9.31 7.70 -13.69
N THR A 122 -8.79 7.31 -14.86
CA THR A 122 -9.39 6.29 -15.73
C THR A 122 -9.45 4.94 -15.04
N ILE A 123 -8.33 4.51 -14.43
CA ILE A 123 -8.25 3.27 -13.66
C ILE A 123 -9.25 3.29 -12.50
N ASN A 124 -9.23 4.34 -11.68
CA ASN A 124 -10.12 4.47 -10.52
C ASN A 124 -11.60 4.49 -10.94
N THR A 125 -11.93 5.17 -12.04
CA THR A 125 -13.30 5.22 -12.59
C THR A 125 -13.79 3.85 -13.05
N ASN A 126 -12.95 3.12 -13.78
CA ASN A 126 -13.30 1.78 -14.28
C ASN A 126 -13.47 0.78 -13.14
N VAL A 127 -12.58 0.84 -12.14
CA VAL A 127 -12.70 0.03 -10.92
C VAL A 127 -13.98 0.38 -10.15
N ALA A 128 -14.26 1.66 -9.91
CA ALA A 128 -15.43 2.11 -9.16
C ALA A 128 -16.74 1.62 -9.80
N LYS A 129 -16.91 1.82 -11.12
CA LYS A 129 -18.11 1.39 -11.85
C LYS A 129 -18.35 -0.12 -11.76
N ALA A 130 -17.29 -0.90 -11.98
CA ALA A 130 -17.36 -2.36 -11.93
C ALA A 130 -17.65 -2.88 -10.52
N CYS A 131 -16.96 -2.32 -9.52
CA CYS A 131 -17.10 -2.66 -8.11
C CYS A 131 -18.51 -2.36 -7.60
N ASN A 132 -19.09 -1.21 -7.95
CA ASN A 132 -20.47 -0.86 -7.60
C ASN A 132 -21.47 -1.86 -8.18
N LYS A 133 -21.32 -2.20 -9.47
CA LYS A 133 -22.20 -3.16 -10.15
C LYS A 133 -22.09 -4.57 -9.58
N MET A 134 -20.91 -4.94 -9.07
CA MET A 134 -20.66 -6.27 -8.49
C MET A 134 -20.88 -6.34 -6.99
N GLY A 135 -21.16 -5.23 -6.29
CA GLY A 135 -21.29 -5.23 -4.83
C GLY A 135 -19.98 -5.54 -4.11
N VAL A 136 -18.84 -5.11 -4.68
CA VAL A 136 -17.49 -5.40 -4.17
C VAL A 136 -16.81 -4.11 -3.70
N PRO A 137 -16.27 -4.04 -2.49
CA PRO A 137 -15.46 -2.91 -2.03
C PRO A 137 -14.17 -2.70 -2.82
N PHE A 138 -13.64 -1.46 -2.80
CA PHE A 138 -12.36 -1.15 -3.44
C PHE A 138 -11.56 -0.06 -2.72
N GLY A 139 -10.24 -0.07 -2.92
CA GLY A 139 -9.31 0.93 -2.38
C GLY A 139 -8.73 1.85 -3.45
N LEU A 140 -8.56 3.12 -3.10
CA LEU A 140 -7.79 4.09 -3.87
C LEU A 140 -6.29 3.92 -3.62
N GLY A 141 -5.44 4.38 -4.54
CA GLY A 141 -3.99 4.45 -4.32
C GLY A 141 -3.60 5.48 -3.24
N SER A 142 -2.32 5.50 -2.84
CA SER A 142 -1.84 6.43 -1.80
C SER A 142 -2.14 7.90 -2.15
N MET A 143 -2.91 8.52 -1.26
CA MET A 143 -3.44 9.87 -1.35
C MET A 143 -2.50 10.92 -0.73
N ARG A 144 -1.27 10.53 -0.31
CA ARG A 144 -0.28 11.44 0.30
C ARG A 144 -0.03 12.71 -0.51
N ILE A 145 -0.21 12.63 -1.83
CA ILE A 145 -0.02 13.73 -2.78
C ILE A 145 -1.01 14.88 -2.57
N ILE A 146 -2.24 14.59 -2.12
CA ILE A 146 -3.32 15.59 -2.02
C ILE A 146 -3.00 16.67 -1.00
N ASN A 147 -2.28 16.32 0.08
CA ASN A 147 -1.94 17.29 1.12
C ASN A 147 -1.00 18.41 0.60
N ARG A 148 -0.11 18.09 -0.34
CA ARG A 148 0.78 19.07 -0.97
C ARG A 148 0.15 19.70 -2.22
N TYR A 149 -0.65 18.92 -2.96
CA TYR A 149 -1.22 19.32 -4.24
C TYR A 149 -2.71 19.01 -4.29
N PRO A 150 -3.57 19.90 -3.73
CA PRO A 150 -5.01 19.67 -3.63
C PRO A 150 -5.70 19.42 -4.97
N GLN A 151 -5.19 19.95 -6.08
CA GLN A 151 -5.71 19.70 -7.43
C GLN A 151 -5.65 18.22 -7.82
N MET A 152 -4.79 17.42 -7.18
CA MET A 152 -4.67 15.98 -7.49
C MET A 152 -5.86 15.16 -6.98
N VAL A 153 -6.75 15.73 -6.15
CA VAL A 153 -8.01 15.09 -5.72
C VAL A 153 -8.82 14.60 -6.91
N GLU A 154 -8.82 15.32 -8.04
CA GLU A 154 -9.53 14.92 -9.25
C GLU A 154 -9.14 13.51 -9.73
N SER A 155 -7.92 13.05 -9.49
CA SER A 155 -7.53 11.69 -9.90
C SER A 155 -8.05 10.56 -8.99
N PHE A 156 -8.62 10.91 -7.84
CA PHE A 156 -9.12 9.99 -6.81
C PHE A 156 -10.63 10.11 -6.59
N ASP A 157 -11.23 11.26 -6.88
CA ASP A 157 -12.65 11.52 -6.68
C ASP A 157 -13.51 10.78 -7.72
N VAL A 158 -13.86 9.54 -7.37
CA VAL A 158 -14.67 8.62 -8.19
C VAL A 158 -15.86 8.04 -7.43
N LYS A 159 -16.16 8.55 -6.23
CA LYS A 159 -17.23 8.02 -5.36
C LYS A 159 -18.60 8.09 -6.02
N GLU A 160 -18.83 9.08 -6.89
CA GLU A 160 -20.07 9.19 -7.68
C GLU A 160 -20.36 7.96 -8.55
N HIS A 161 -19.34 7.19 -8.91
CA HIS A 161 -19.47 5.96 -9.69
C HIS A 161 -19.69 4.72 -8.83
N ALA A 162 -19.54 4.84 -7.51
CA ALA A 162 -19.68 3.75 -6.55
C ALA A 162 -20.44 4.14 -5.27
N PRO A 163 -21.72 4.58 -5.38
CA PRO A 163 -22.53 4.97 -4.22
C PRO A 163 -22.92 3.81 -3.30
N ASP A 164 -22.97 2.58 -3.81
CA ASP A 164 -23.58 1.42 -3.12
C ASP A 164 -22.55 0.49 -2.46
N VAL A 165 -21.25 0.74 -2.67
CA VAL A 165 -20.16 -0.06 -2.11
C VAL A 165 -19.14 0.82 -1.38
N PRO A 166 -18.48 0.32 -0.32
CA PRO A 166 -17.50 1.10 0.40
C PRO A 166 -16.23 1.31 -0.44
N MET A 167 -15.81 2.57 -0.50
CA MET A 167 -14.56 3.03 -1.12
C MET A 167 -13.58 3.45 -0.03
N PHE A 168 -12.36 2.90 -0.07
CA PHE A 168 -11.34 3.16 0.94
C PHE A 168 -10.32 4.20 0.43
N ALA A 169 -10.14 5.28 1.18
CA ALA A 169 -8.98 6.16 1.03
C ALA A 169 -7.70 5.41 1.45
N ASN A 170 -6.52 5.90 1.08
CA ASN A 170 -5.28 5.21 1.41
C ASN A 170 -4.14 6.18 1.76
N ILE A 171 -3.48 5.93 2.89
CA ILE A 171 -2.30 6.67 3.34
C ILE A 171 -1.23 5.73 3.92
N GLY A 172 0.04 6.12 3.84
CA GLY A 172 1.13 5.36 4.44
C GLY A 172 1.31 5.73 5.90
N ILE A 173 1.45 4.73 6.78
CA ILE A 173 1.66 4.95 8.21
C ILE A 173 2.88 5.82 8.48
N VAL A 174 3.91 5.72 7.63
CA VAL A 174 5.14 6.48 7.78
C VAL A 174 4.89 7.99 7.74
N GLN A 175 3.84 8.44 7.06
CA GLN A 175 3.51 9.86 6.95
C GLN A 175 3.20 10.52 8.30
N LEU A 176 2.86 9.75 9.34
CA LEU A 176 2.73 10.27 10.72
C LEU A 176 4.04 10.81 11.30
N ASN A 177 5.17 10.47 10.71
CA ASN A 177 6.49 11.05 11.00
C ASN A 177 6.88 12.19 10.05
N TYR A 178 6.05 12.49 9.05
CA TYR A 178 6.31 13.49 8.00
C TYR A 178 5.16 14.49 7.85
N GLY A 179 4.49 14.81 8.95
CA GLY A 179 3.55 15.93 9.04
C GLY A 179 2.07 15.56 8.92
N PHE A 180 1.71 14.28 8.83
CA PHE A 180 0.30 13.88 8.86
C PHE A 180 -0.18 13.67 10.30
N GLY A 181 -1.31 14.28 10.63
CA GLY A 181 -2.09 14.05 11.84
C GLY A 181 -3.57 13.78 11.53
N ALA A 182 -4.42 14.04 12.53
CA ALA A 182 -5.85 13.80 12.40
C ALA A 182 -6.50 14.68 11.32
N ASP A 183 -6.09 15.94 11.21
CA ASP A 183 -6.67 16.91 10.27
C ASP A 183 -6.33 16.54 8.82
N GLU A 184 -5.10 16.14 8.53
CA GLU A 184 -4.68 15.71 7.18
C GLU A 184 -5.39 14.42 6.76
N ILE A 185 -5.61 13.50 7.70
CA ILE A 185 -6.33 12.24 7.43
C ILE A 185 -7.82 12.51 7.20
N ALA A 186 -8.45 13.36 8.02
CA ALA A 186 -9.83 13.79 7.81
C ALA A 186 -9.98 14.46 6.43
N ASN A 187 -9.07 15.36 6.08
CA ASN A 187 -9.07 16.02 4.77
C ASN A 187 -8.99 15.03 3.60
N ILE A 188 -8.13 14.00 3.69
CA ILE A 188 -8.04 12.96 2.66
C ILE A 188 -9.37 12.18 2.54
N ILE A 189 -9.96 11.77 3.66
CA ILE A 189 -11.23 11.03 3.68
C ILE A 189 -12.35 11.89 3.07
N ASP A 190 -12.50 13.12 3.55
CA ASP A 190 -13.57 14.04 3.17
C ASP A 190 -13.46 14.48 1.71
N SER A 191 -12.23 14.68 1.20
CA SER A 191 -12.00 15.15 -0.17
C SER A 191 -12.54 14.22 -1.27
N VAL A 192 -12.74 12.95 -0.97
CA VAL A 192 -13.27 11.94 -1.92
C VAL A 192 -14.51 11.22 -1.38
N GLY A 193 -15.02 11.62 -0.21
CA GLY A 193 -16.13 10.94 0.45
C GLY A 193 -15.88 9.45 0.69
N ALA A 194 -14.68 9.09 1.15
CA ALA A 194 -14.33 7.69 1.43
C ALA A 194 -15.12 7.14 2.63
N ASP A 195 -15.56 5.88 2.53
CA ASP A 195 -16.31 5.20 3.59
C ASP A 195 -15.40 4.49 4.59
N GLY A 196 -14.12 4.30 4.23
CA GLY A 196 -13.11 3.63 5.04
C GLY A 196 -11.70 4.14 4.72
N LEU A 197 -10.72 3.72 5.53
CA LEU A 197 -9.32 4.11 5.37
C LEU A 197 -8.39 2.89 5.39
N PHE A 198 -7.58 2.75 4.34
CA PHE A 198 -6.37 1.93 4.37
C PHE A 198 -5.20 2.73 4.94
N ILE A 199 -4.54 2.16 5.94
CA ILE A 199 -3.23 2.60 6.41
C ILE A 199 -2.21 1.55 6.00
N HIS A 200 -1.40 1.84 4.98
CA HIS A 200 -0.39 0.88 4.54
C HIS A 200 0.92 1.00 5.32
N VAL A 201 1.57 -0.13 5.52
CA VAL A 201 2.88 -0.31 6.15
C VAL A 201 3.80 -0.88 5.07
N ASN A 202 4.88 -0.17 4.74
CA ASN A 202 5.74 -0.49 3.60
C ASN A 202 7.24 -0.22 3.86
N PRO A 203 7.81 -0.63 5.01
CA PRO A 203 9.17 -0.25 5.39
C PRO A 203 10.23 -0.70 4.39
N LEU A 204 10.08 -1.90 3.81
CA LEU A 204 11.03 -2.39 2.83
C LEU A 204 10.94 -1.65 1.49
N GLN A 205 9.73 -1.29 1.05
CA GLN A 205 9.56 -0.43 -0.11
C GLN A 205 10.27 0.91 0.10
N GLU A 206 9.99 1.60 1.21
CA GLU A 206 10.62 2.90 1.49
C GLU A 206 12.14 2.78 1.66
N ALA A 207 12.67 1.67 2.20
CA ALA A 207 14.11 1.47 2.32
C ALA A 207 14.84 1.29 0.98
N VAL A 208 14.15 0.77 -0.05
CA VAL A 208 14.71 0.54 -1.39
C VAL A 208 14.43 1.70 -2.35
N GLN A 209 13.32 2.41 -2.13
CA GLN A 209 12.91 3.58 -2.90
C GLN A 209 13.98 4.68 -2.79
N PRO A 210 14.50 5.21 -3.91
CA PRO A 210 15.51 6.28 -3.90
C PRO A 210 15.13 7.51 -3.05
N GLU A 211 13.84 7.86 -3.07
CA GLU A 211 13.22 8.97 -2.34
C GLU A 211 12.36 8.51 -1.14
N GLY A 212 12.74 7.39 -0.53
CA GLY A 212 12.03 6.74 0.57
C GLY A 212 11.89 7.55 1.87
N ASP A 213 10.69 7.52 2.45
CA ASP A 213 10.47 7.97 3.82
C ASP A 213 10.79 6.81 4.78
N VAL A 214 11.97 6.81 5.40
CA VAL A 214 12.48 5.65 6.16
C VAL A 214 12.29 5.73 7.68
N ASN A 215 11.74 6.82 8.20
CA ASN A 215 11.55 6.96 9.66
C ASN A 215 10.30 6.23 10.13
N PHE A 216 10.44 4.95 10.50
CA PHE A 216 9.37 4.13 11.08
C PHE A 216 9.34 4.13 12.62
N ALA A 217 10.16 4.95 13.29
CA ALA A 217 10.22 4.97 14.74
C ALA A 217 8.93 5.53 15.37
N GLY A 218 8.43 4.84 16.41
CA GLY A 218 7.31 5.33 17.23
C GLY A 218 5.94 5.39 16.54
N LEU A 219 5.79 4.79 15.36
CA LEU A 219 4.55 4.89 14.58
C LEU A 219 3.35 4.19 15.23
N LEU A 220 3.57 3.09 15.97
CA LEU A 220 2.49 2.37 16.64
C LEU A 220 1.76 3.25 17.68
N SER A 221 2.49 3.93 18.56
CA SER A 221 1.90 4.84 19.56
C SER A 221 1.19 6.02 18.89
N LYS A 222 1.74 6.54 17.79
CA LYS A 222 1.07 7.61 17.02
C LYS A 222 -0.23 7.12 16.40
N LEU A 223 -0.26 5.90 15.88
CA LEU A 223 -1.47 5.29 15.35
C LEU A 223 -2.50 5.06 16.45
N GLU A 224 -2.09 4.59 17.63
CA GLU A 224 -2.96 4.43 18.80
C GLU A 224 -3.65 5.74 19.20
N GLU A 225 -2.91 6.85 19.26
CA GLU A 225 -3.46 8.18 19.56
C GLU A 225 -4.39 8.74 18.46
N LEU A 226 -4.22 8.24 17.24
CA LEU A 226 -4.93 8.72 16.05
C LEU A 226 -6.22 7.94 15.80
N LEU A 227 -6.24 6.62 16.02
CA LEU A 227 -7.39 5.75 15.72
C LEU A 227 -8.73 6.29 16.25
N PRO A 228 -8.85 6.77 17.50
CA PRO A 228 -10.11 7.32 18.03
C PRO A 228 -10.60 8.60 17.34
N LYS A 229 -9.75 9.26 16.55
CA LYS A 229 -10.05 10.51 15.84
C LYS A 229 -10.47 10.28 14.39
N ILE A 230 -10.32 9.05 13.88
CA ILE A 230 -10.73 8.68 12.53
C ILE A 230 -12.22 8.31 12.56
N SER A 231 -13.02 8.96 11.72
CA SER A 231 -14.48 8.83 11.69
C SER A 231 -14.99 7.60 10.93
N VAL A 232 -14.11 6.92 10.20
CA VAL A 232 -14.42 5.79 9.31
C VAL A 232 -13.65 4.53 9.73
N PRO A 233 -14.13 3.32 9.40
CA PRO A 233 -13.40 2.08 9.65
C PRO A 233 -11.98 2.07 9.05
N VAL A 234 -11.02 1.58 9.84
CA VAL A 234 -9.61 1.49 9.45
C VAL A 234 -9.21 0.05 9.19
N ILE A 235 -8.49 -0.17 8.09
CA ILE A 235 -7.79 -1.41 7.78
C ILE A 235 -6.31 -1.11 7.65
N VAL A 236 -5.47 -1.80 8.40
CA VAL A 236 -4.00 -1.69 8.26
C VAL A 236 -3.50 -2.76 7.31
N LYS A 237 -2.62 -2.41 6.37
CA LYS A 237 -2.17 -3.36 5.35
C LYS A 237 -0.66 -3.36 5.15
N GLU A 238 -0.05 -4.52 4.99
CA GLU A 238 1.28 -4.61 4.37
C GLU A 238 1.13 -4.35 2.85
N VAL A 239 2.19 -4.39 2.05
CA VAL A 239 2.16 -4.13 0.60
C VAL A 239 2.71 -5.24 -0.29
N GLY A 240 3.36 -6.28 0.24
CA GLY A 240 3.84 -7.43 -0.55
C GLY A 240 4.88 -8.33 0.12
N HIS A 241 5.23 -8.07 1.39
CA HIS A 241 6.27 -8.76 2.16
C HIS A 241 5.74 -9.42 3.43
N GLY A 242 4.44 -9.35 3.68
CA GLY A 242 3.79 -10.11 4.75
C GLY A 242 3.77 -9.43 6.11
N MET A 243 2.60 -9.42 6.74
CA MET A 243 2.44 -9.01 8.13
C MET A 243 2.90 -10.13 9.08
N ASP A 244 3.85 -9.81 9.97
CA ASP A 244 4.31 -10.72 11.01
C ASP A 244 3.34 -10.74 12.22
N PRO A 245 3.30 -11.83 12.99
CA PRO A 245 2.36 -11.97 14.10
C PRO A 245 2.61 -10.96 15.22
N GLU A 246 3.86 -10.55 15.48
CA GLU A 246 4.17 -9.54 16.50
C GLU A 246 3.58 -8.17 16.12
N SER A 247 3.72 -7.76 14.86
CA SER A 247 3.10 -6.54 14.33
C SER A 247 1.57 -6.63 14.33
N ALA A 248 1.00 -7.77 13.91
CA ALA A 248 -0.45 -7.99 13.89
C ALA A 248 -1.06 -7.92 15.30
N GLU A 249 -0.42 -8.55 16.28
CA GLU A 249 -0.82 -8.52 17.70
C GLU A 249 -0.74 -7.10 18.25
N ALA A 250 0.34 -6.37 17.97
CA ALA A 250 0.51 -4.98 18.40
C ALA A 250 -0.58 -4.06 17.81
N LEU A 251 -0.95 -4.26 16.54
CA LEU A 251 -2.05 -3.54 15.89
C LEU A 251 -3.41 -3.86 16.53
N ALA A 252 -3.66 -5.14 16.82
CA ALA A 252 -4.89 -5.57 17.50
C ALA A 252 -5.04 -4.94 18.88
N GLN A 253 -3.94 -4.87 19.66
CA GLN A 253 -3.91 -4.28 21.00
C GLN A 253 -4.27 -2.80 21.03
N ILE A 254 -3.90 -2.03 19.99
CA ILE A 254 -4.26 -0.60 19.87
C ILE A 254 -5.64 -0.38 19.21
N GLY A 255 -6.39 -1.45 18.93
CA GLY A 255 -7.78 -1.39 18.50
C GLY A 255 -8.03 -1.62 17.01
N VAL A 256 -7.01 -1.95 16.21
CA VAL A 256 -7.20 -2.33 14.79
C VAL A 256 -8.00 -3.65 14.73
N LYS A 257 -9.06 -3.67 13.92
CA LYS A 257 -9.96 -4.84 13.81
C LYS A 257 -9.75 -5.68 12.56
N VAL A 258 -9.14 -5.10 11.54
CA VAL A 258 -8.92 -5.77 10.25
C VAL A 258 -7.52 -5.42 9.76
N ILE A 259 -6.77 -6.45 9.37
CA ILE A 259 -5.49 -6.27 8.67
C ILE A 259 -5.49 -6.98 7.32
N ASP A 260 -4.78 -6.42 6.34
CA ASP A 260 -4.38 -7.15 5.13
C ASP A 260 -2.93 -7.59 5.27
N VAL A 261 -2.73 -8.91 5.24
CA VAL A 261 -1.40 -9.50 5.43
C VAL A 261 -0.47 -9.21 4.26
N ALA A 262 -0.99 -8.98 3.05
CA ALA A 262 -0.24 -8.70 1.82
C ALA A 262 1.12 -9.43 1.73
N GLY A 263 1.08 -10.77 1.74
CA GLY A 263 2.26 -11.61 1.81
C GLY A 263 3.05 -11.72 0.50
N VAL A 264 4.22 -12.34 0.60
CA VAL A 264 5.04 -12.74 -0.56
C VAL A 264 4.28 -13.77 -1.40
N GLY A 265 4.36 -13.63 -2.73
CA GLY A 265 3.68 -14.50 -3.69
C GLY A 265 2.85 -13.75 -4.75
N GLY A 266 2.91 -12.41 -4.73
CA GLY A 266 2.43 -11.54 -5.81
C GLY A 266 3.43 -10.43 -6.09
N SER A 267 2.93 -9.22 -6.38
CA SER A 267 3.78 -8.05 -6.61
C SER A 267 4.69 -7.76 -5.41
N SER A 268 6.00 -7.66 -5.67
CA SER A 268 7.00 -7.23 -4.70
C SER A 268 7.32 -5.76 -4.90
N TRP A 269 6.96 -4.91 -3.93
CA TRP A 269 7.25 -3.48 -4.04
C TRP A 269 8.72 -3.16 -3.92
N SER A 270 9.51 -3.92 -3.16
CA SER A 270 10.96 -3.77 -3.17
C SER A 270 11.52 -4.05 -4.55
N TRP A 271 10.94 -5.02 -5.27
CA TRP A 271 11.37 -5.31 -6.62
C TRP A 271 10.95 -4.25 -7.64
N ILE A 272 9.73 -3.70 -7.49
CA ILE A 272 9.25 -2.56 -8.28
C ILE A 272 10.21 -1.36 -8.10
N GLU A 273 10.60 -1.02 -6.88
CA GLU A 273 11.59 0.03 -6.63
C GLU A 273 12.97 -0.34 -7.18
N GLY A 274 13.34 -1.62 -7.16
CA GLY A 274 14.56 -2.13 -7.79
C GLY A 274 14.62 -1.84 -9.29
N TYR A 275 13.49 -1.95 -10.00
CA TYR A 275 13.40 -1.57 -11.41
C TYR A 275 13.51 -0.06 -11.66
N ARG A 276 13.24 0.77 -10.65
CA ARG A 276 13.41 2.24 -10.73
C ARG A 276 14.86 2.68 -10.55
N GLN A 277 15.72 1.82 -9.99
CA GLN A 277 17.12 2.18 -9.77
C GLN A 277 17.88 2.29 -11.10
N PRO A 278 18.73 3.32 -11.27
CA PRO A 278 19.55 3.46 -12.46
C PRO A 278 20.62 2.36 -12.52
N ASN A 279 20.93 1.88 -13.73
CA ASN A 279 21.96 0.86 -14.01
C ASN A 279 21.74 -0.47 -13.28
N TYR A 280 20.93 -1.35 -13.88
CA TYR A 280 20.66 -2.67 -13.33
C TYR A 280 21.92 -3.55 -13.26
N ASP A 281 22.31 -3.89 -12.04
CA ASP A 281 23.25 -4.97 -11.71
C ASP A 281 22.64 -5.83 -10.58
N PRO A 282 22.36 -7.12 -10.82
CA PRO A 282 21.75 -8.00 -9.82
C PRO A 282 22.54 -8.10 -8.50
N GLU A 283 23.87 -7.92 -8.53
CA GLU A 283 24.71 -8.06 -7.33
C GLU A 283 24.62 -6.83 -6.41
N THR A 284 24.17 -5.68 -6.93
CA THR A 284 24.12 -4.41 -6.20
C THR A 284 22.72 -3.80 -6.11
N ASN A 285 21.77 -4.29 -6.90
CA ASN A 285 20.38 -3.82 -6.88
C ASN A 285 19.66 -4.33 -5.62
N LEU A 286 19.43 -3.42 -4.66
CA LEU A 286 18.79 -3.75 -3.39
C LEU A 286 17.38 -4.31 -3.56
N GLY A 287 16.62 -3.79 -4.52
CA GLY A 287 15.28 -4.28 -4.82
C GLY A 287 15.30 -5.72 -5.33
N TYR A 288 16.28 -6.08 -6.17
CA TYR A 288 16.48 -7.45 -6.59
C TYR A 288 16.89 -8.33 -5.41
N ILE A 289 17.89 -7.92 -4.63
CA ILE A 289 18.41 -8.71 -3.49
C ILE A 289 17.34 -9.00 -2.45
N THR A 290 16.40 -8.07 -2.24
CA THR A 290 15.36 -8.15 -1.21
C THR A 290 13.97 -8.46 -1.76
N ARG A 291 13.86 -8.86 -3.04
CA ARG A 291 12.58 -9.01 -3.74
C ARG A 291 11.62 -9.99 -3.09
N ASP A 292 12.12 -11.08 -2.52
CA ASP A 292 11.37 -12.15 -1.88
C ASP A 292 11.57 -12.18 -0.35
N MET A 293 12.16 -11.13 0.23
CA MET A 293 12.32 -11.02 1.68
C MET A 293 10.97 -10.76 2.34
N GLY A 294 10.44 -11.73 3.08
CA GLY A 294 9.17 -11.55 3.78
C GLY A 294 8.50 -12.87 4.16
N LEU A 295 7.26 -12.76 4.64
CA LEU A 295 6.40 -13.91 4.93
C LEU A 295 5.48 -14.21 3.74
N PRO A 296 5.45 -15.45 3.25
CA PRO A 296 4.45 -15.88 2.27
C PRO A 296 3.01 -15.67 2.77
N THR A 297 2.07 -15.47 1.85
CA THR A 297 0.65 -15.18 2.17
C THR A 297 0.03 -16.21 3.09
N ASP A 298 0.18 -17.51 2.79
CA ASP A 298 -0.32 -18.60 3.63
C ASP A 298 0.25 -18.58 5.06
N GLN A 299 1.56 -18.35 5.20
CA GLN A 299 2.22 -18.31 6.50
C GLN A 299 1.76 -17.11 7.32
N SER A 300 1.62 -15.94 6.71
CA SER A 300 1.12 -14.74 7.38
C SER A 300 -0.32 -14.92 7.87
N ILE A 301 -1.17 -15.59 7.08
CA ILE A 301 -2.54 -15.95 7.50
C ILE A 301 -2.47 -16.89 8.70
N ILE A 302 -1.72 -17.99 8.60
CA ILE A 302 -1.67 -19.03 9.62
C ILE A 302 -1.08 -18.49 10.94
N SER A 303 -0.08 -17.61 10.89
CA SER A 303 0.55 -17.04 12.07
C SER A 303 -0.33 -16.01 12.79
N CYS A 304 -1.26 -15.34 12.07
CA CYS A 304 -2.07 -14.27 12.63
C CYS A 304 -3.53 -14.66 12.94
N ARG A 305 -4.02 -15.82 12.44
CA ARG A 305 -5.45 -16.17 12.48
C ARG A 305 -6.05 -16.34 13.88
N ASP A 306 -5.22 -16.65 14.87
CA ASP A 306 -5.64 -16.95 16.24
C ASP A 306 -5.60 -15.70 17.15
N ILE A 307 -5.26 -14.52 16.59
CA ILE A 307 -5.27 -13.25 17.32
C ILE A 307 -6.72 -12.82 17.57
N GLU A 308 -7.07 -12.67 18.85
CA GLU A 308 -8.46 -12.44 19.26
C GLU A 308 -9.02 -11.11 18.72
N GLY A 309 -10.19 -11.17 18.09
CA GLY A 309 -10.90 -9.99 17.60
C GLY A 309 -10.28 -9.33 16.35
N LEU A 310 -9.28 -9.98 15.72
CA LEU A 310 -8.65 -9.53 14.49
C LEU A 310 -9.14 -10.34 13.29
N GLN A 311 -9.63 -9.66 12.27
CA GLN A 311 -9.95 -10.26 10.98
C GLN A 311 -8.81 -10.07 9.99
N LEU A 312 -8.56 -11.09 9.16
CA LEU A 312 -7.49 -11.06 8.17
C LEU A 312 -8.05 -10.94 6.75
N ILE A 313 -7.44 -10.07 5.95
CA ILE A 313 -7.56 -10.05 4.50
C ILE A 313 -6.31 -10.72 3.94
N ALA A 314 -6.50 -11.69 3.06
CA ALA A 314 -5.42 -12.34 2.33
C ALA A 314 -5.07 -11.56 1.06
N GLY A 315 -4.14 -10.61 1.16
CA GLY A 315 -3.44 -10.03 0.03
C GLY A 315 -2.14 -10.77 -0.30
N GLY A 316 -1.59 -10.53 -1.49
CA GLY A 316 -0.36 -11.18 -1.96
C GLY A 316 -0.66 -12.46 -2.75
N GLY A 317 -0.61 -12.36 -4.08
CA GLY A 317 -0.71 -13.53 -4.97
C GLY A 317 -2.12 -14.03 -5.31
N ILE A 318 -3.20 -13.38 -4.87
CA ILE A 318 -4.57 -13.76 -5.28
C ILE A 318 -4.82 -13.43 -6.75
N ARG A 319 -5.28 -14.41 -7.54
CA ARG A 319 -5.50 -14.33 -9.00
C ARG A 319 -6.86 -14.91 -9.44
N ASN A 320 -7.53 -15.68 -8.57
CA ASN A 320 -8.74 -16.42 -8.91
C ASN A 320 -9.57 -16.75 -7.65
N GLY A 321 -10.82 -17.15 -7.84
CA GLY A 321 -11.74 -17.50 -6.74
C GLY A 321 -11.36 -18.76 -5.98
N ILE A 322 -10.56 -19.66 -6.56
CA ILE A 322 -10.04 -20.83 -5.86
C ILE A 322 -9.02 -20.42 -4.79
N GLN A 323 -8.15 -19.46 -5.09
CA GLN A 323 -7.20 -18.90 -4.12
C GLN A 323 -7.91 -18.12 -3.03
N ILE A 324 -9.00 -17.38 -3.35
CA ILE A 324 -9.88 -16.79 -2.33
C ILE A 324 -10.39 -17.89 -1.39
N ALA A 325 -10.97 -18.95 -1.93
CA ALA A 325 -11.49 -20.04 -1.11
C ALA A 325 -10.42 -20.67 -0.21
N LYS A 326 -9.22 -20.95 -0.76
CA LYS A 326 -8.09 -21.47 0.04
C LYS A 326 -7.68 -20.53 1.16
N ALA A 327 -7.56 -19.22 0.88
CA ALA A 327 -7.23 -18.25 1.91
C ALA A 327 -8.25 -18.25 3.06
N LEU A 328 -9.55 -18.31 2.74
CA LEU A 328 -10.61 -18.39 3.73
C LEU A 328 -10.50 -19.66 4.59
N THR A 329 -10.23 -20.82 3.98
CA THR A 329 -10.01 -22.07 4.72
C THR A 329 -8.76 -22.07 5.62
N LEU A 330 -7.81 -21.18 5.37
CA LEU A 330 -6.59 -21.06 6.18
C LEU A 330 -6.76 -20.12 7.39
N GLY A 331 -7.85 -19.35 7.44
CA GLY A 331 -8.15 -18.42 8.54
C GLY A 331 -8.39 -16.99 8.09
N ALA A 332 -8.31 -16.68 6.79
CA ALA A 332 -8.66 -15.35 6.32
C ALA A 332 -10.18 -15.10 6.40
N SER A 333 -10.55 -13.86 6.70
CA SER A 333 -11.94 -13.40 6.62
C SER A 333 -12.32 -12.94 5.22
N TYR A 334 -11.36 -12.38 4.49
CA TYR A 334 -11.50 -11.85 3.14
C TYR A 334 -10.22 -12.10 2.32
N ALA A 335 -10.26 -11.79 1.03
CA ALA A 335 -9.08 -11.75 0.16
C ALA A 335 -9.01 -10.43 -0.62
N THR A 336 -7.84 -10.10 -1.17
CA THR A 336 -7.69 -8.92 -2.02
C THR A 336 -6.67 -9.13 -3.14
N ALA A 337 -6.83 -8.42 -4.25
CA ALA A 337 -5.86 -8.40 -5.34
C ALA A 337 -5.75 -6.99 -5.96
N ALA A 338 -4.54 -6.65 -6.40
CA ALA A 338 -4.24 -5.42 -7.13
C ALA A 338 -3.86 -5.73 -8.59
N LYS A 339 -2.67 -6.31 -8.80
CA LYS A 339 -2.06 -6.55 -10.12
C LYS A 339 -2.98 -7.16 -11.20
N PRO A 340 -3.83 -8.18 -10.94
CA PRO A 340 -4.73 -8.73 -11.96
C PRO A 340 -5.75 -7.73 -12.50
N PHE A 341 -6.10 -6.74 -11.68
CA PHE A 341 -7.07 -5.70 -12.04
C PHE A 341 -6.44 -4.53 -12.78
N LEU A 342 -5.11 -4.39 -12.78
CA LEU A 342 -4.44 -3.25 -13.41
C LEU A 342 -4.69 -3.23 -14.92
N ASP A 343 -4.39 -4.33 -15.61
CA ASP A 343 -4.60 -4.45 -17.07
C ASP A 343 -6.08 -4.28 -17.44
N ALA A 344 -6.97 -4.94 -16.70
CA ALA A 344 -8.41 -4.85 -16.90
C ALA A 344 -8.95 -3.41 -16.69
N SER A 345 -8.43 -2.69 -15.68
CA SER A 345 -8.85 -1.33 -15.36
C SER A 345 -8.39 -0.29 -16.38
N LEU A 346 -7.31 -0.55 -17.10
CA LEU A 346 -6.88 0.25 -18.23
C LEU A 346 -7.74 -0.01 -19.48
N GLU A 347 -8.24 -1.24 -19.62
CA GLU A 347 -9.12 -1.60 -20.74
C GLU A 347 -10.52 -0.99 -20.58
N SER A 348 -11.26 -1.36 -19.53
CA SER A 348 -12.63 -0.85 -19.29
C SER A 348 -13.21 -1.30 -17.95
N ALA A 349 -14.29 -0.65 -17.52
CA ALA A 349 -15.12 -1.14 -16.40
C ALA A 349 -15.67 -2.56 -16.67
N ASP A 350 -16.07 -2.87 -17.90
CA ASP A 350 -16.60 -4.19 -18.26
C ASP A 350 -15.54 -5.30 -18.14
N ALA A 351 -14.27 -5.00 -18.44
CA ALA A 351 -13.16 -5.93 -18.25
C ALA A 351 -12.91 -6.23 -16.76
N VAL A 352 -12.95 -5.20 -15.90
CA VAL A 352 -12.88 -5.35 -14.43
C VAL A 352 -14.06 -6.18 -13.92
N GLU A 353 -15.27 -5.90 -14.39
CA GLU A 353 -16.48 -6.65 -14.04
C GLU A 353 -16.37 -8.12 -14.46
N ALA A 354 -15.91 -8.40 -15.68
CA ALA A 354 -15.73 -9.77 -16.17
C ALA A 354 -14.75 -10.56 -15.28
N LEU A 355 -13.67 -9.91 -14.82
CA LEU A 355 -12.72 -10.51 -13.89
C LEU A 355 -13.34 -10.78 -12.52
N LEU A 356 -14.10 -9.83 -11.95
CA LEU A 356 -14.83 -10.03 -10.68
C LEU A 356 -15.85 -11.16 -10.80
N ARG A 357 -16.65 -11.20 -11.87
CA ARG A 357 -17.63 -12.27 -12.14
C ARG A 357 -16.96 -13.64 -12.23
N ARG A 358 -15.82 -13.73 -12.90
CA ARG A 358 -15.02 -14.96 -12.98
C ARG A 358 -14.58 -15.40 -11.59
N MET A 359 -13.96 -14.52 -10.80
CA MET A 359 -13.51 -14.83 -9.45
C MET A 359 -14.67 -15.27 -8.54
N GLN A 360 -15.81 -14.58 -8.60
CA GLN A 360 -17.01 -14.95 -7.85
C GLN A 360 -17.52 -16.35 -8.24
N LYS A 361 -17.56 -16.66 -9.54
CA LYS A 361 -18.00 -17.97 -10.03
C LYS A 361 -17.05 -19.09 -9.62
N GLU A 362 -15.74 -18.85 -9.69
CA GLU A 362 -14.71 -19.78 -9.22
C GLU A 362 -14.85 -20.05 -7.72
N LEU A 363 -15.10 -19.02 -6.91
CA LEU A 363 -15.39 -19.17 -5.48
C LEU A 363 -16.66 -20.00 -5.25
N GLN A 364 -17.74 -19.72 -5.99
CA GLN A 364 -18.98 -20.51 -5.91
C GLN A 364 -18.75 -21.99 -6.28
N VAL A 365 -17.91 -22.26 -7.29
CA VAL A 365 -17.52 -23.64 -7.66
C VAL A 365 -16.73 -24.31 -6.55
N ALA A 366 -15.77 -23.62 -5.94
CA ALA A 366 -15.01 -24.13 -4.80
C ALA A 366 -15.95 -24.51 -3.65
N MET A 367 -16.83 -23.59 -3.25
CA MET A 367 -17.84 -23.79 -2.21
C MET A 367 -18.76 -24.98 -2.50
N PHE A 368 -19.31 -25.04 -3.73
CA PHE A 368 -20.13 -26.17 -4.15
C PHE A 368 -19.37 -27.49 -4.05
N SER A 369 -18.12 -27.51 -4.52
CA SER A 369 -17.27 -28.71 -4.57
C SER A 369 -16.71 -29.12 -3.20
N THR A 370 -16.80 -28.26 -2.18
CA THR A 370 -16.54 -28.60 -0.78
C THR A 370 -17.81 -28.89 0.02
N GLY A 371 -18.99 -28.72 -0.59
CA GLY A 371 -20.28 -28.87 0.08
C GLY A 371 -20.58 -27.75 1.07
N SER A 372 -20.18 -26.52 0.76
CA SER A 372 -20.38 -25.32 1.55
C SER A 372 -21.40 -24.42 0.84
N ALA A 373 -22.54 -24.14 1.47
CA ALA A 373 -23.58 -23.25 0.94
C ALA A 373 -23.32 -21.77 1.24
N THR A 374 -22.52 -21.47 2.27
CA THR A 374 -22.21 -20.11 2.74
C THR A 374 -20.71 -19.92 3.00
N ILE A 375 -20.26 -18.67 3.09
CA ILE A 375 -18.86 -18.33 3.42
C ILE A 375 -18.45 -18.89 4.79
N ASP A 376 -19.35 -18.87 5.77
CA ASP A 376 -19.07 -19.40 7.11
C ASP A 376 -18.86 -20.91 7.08
N GLU A 377 -19.67 -21.64 6.29
CA GLU A 377 -19.44 -23.07 6.08
C GLU A 377 -18.11 -23.34 5.39
N LEU A 378 -17.73 -22.54 4.38
CA LEU A 378 -16.44 -22.68 3.70
C LEU A 378 -15.26 -22.50 4.67
N LYS A 379 -15.32 -21.52 5.58
CA LYS A 379 -14.25 -21.26 6.57
C LYS A 379 -13.99 -22.44 7.51
N THR A 380 -14.96 -23.36 7.67
CA THR A 380 -14.78 -24.58 8.48
C THR A 380 -14.07 -25.73 7.72
N VAL A 381 -13.90 -25.59 6.41
CA VAL A 381 -13.24 -26.59 5.58
C VAL A 381 -11.73 -26.56 5.83
N ASN A 382 -11.14 -27.74 6.03
CA ASN A 382 -9.69 -27.86 6.19
C ASN A 382 -9.02 -28.09 4.82
N ALA A 383 -8.28 -27.11 4.33
CA ALA A 383 -7.43 -27.30 3.16
C ALA A 383 -6.29 -28.28 3.44
N ILE A 384 -5.94 -29.06 2.42
CA ILE A 384 -4.87 -30.06 2.46
C ILE A 384 -3.60 -29.41 1.93
N ARG A 385 -2.55 -29.36 2.75
CA ARG A 385 -1.21 -28.95 2.32
C ARG A 385 -0.56 -30.07 1.49
N LEU A 386 0.01 -29.71 0.34
CA LEU A 386 0.67 -30.62 -0.60
C LEU A 386 2.08 -31.02 -0.18
#